data_AF-A0A2D7H298-F1
#
_entry.id   AF-A0A2D7H298-F1
#
_cell.length_a   1.000
_cell.length_b   1.000
_cell.length_c   1.000
_cell.angle_alpha   90.00
_cell.angle_beta   90.00
_cell.angle_gamma   90.00
#
_symmetry.space_group_name_H-M   'P 1'
#
loop_
_entity.id
_entity.type
_entity.pdbx_description
1 polymer ?
#
loop_
_entity_poly.entity_id
_entity_poly.type
_entity_poly.pdbx_seq_one_letter_code
_entity_poly.pdbx_strand_id
1 'polypeptide(L)'
;MAAPTKENPFQTVVLQHDLPDGTTHFDWLLAVDAKAENPLLSFRVSERPDKLNENRWVELDPRPDHRPEYLHLEGELDGDRGTVTRLGKGNVFIWKEIQSGWNMMIDWGTGLLTEYELIKTGDSLVFRRIFEAHSQDPPPPLPKPKMVGDVPVNKDDNAVGLPKKIMAFGADKKEATAWTRQPNTTGTGAIHVKTFHSKLTDDALRYVDEQINEWLDKNPEFEVKLATTTIGTFTGKVKEPHLICQVWV
;
A
#
# COMPACT_ATOMS: atom_id res chain seq x y z
N MET A 1 -12.04 -4.36 -22.32
CA MET A 1 -11.77 -2.90 -22.36
C MET A 1 -10.26 -2.71 -22.37
N ALA A 2 -9.74 -1.67 -23.01
CA ALA A 2 -8.32 -1.34 -22.83
C ALA A 2 -8.09 -0.97 -21.35
N ALA A 3 -6.94 -1.32 -20.79
CA ALA A 3 -6.59 -0.86 -19.45
C ALA A 3 -6.08 0.59 -19.56
N PRO A 4 -6.44 1.50 -18.62
CA PRO A 4 -5.84 2.83 -18.57
C PRO A 4 -4.34 2.72 -18.31
N THR A 5 -3.60 3.71 -18.82
CA THR A 5 -2.17 3.87 -18.56
C THR A 5 -1.85 5.31 -18.18
N LYS A 6 -0.58 5.61 -17.86
CA LYS A 6 -0.11 6.99 -17.64
C LYS A 6 -0.31 7.89 -18.85
N GLU A 7 -0.15 7.34 -20.05
CA GLU A 7 -0.26 8.05 -21.32
C GLU A 7 -1.72 8.18 -21.77
N ASN A 8 -2.58 7.24 -21.39
CA ASN A 8 -3.99 7.21 -21.74
C ASN A 8 -4.86 6.90 -20.50
N PRO A 9 -4.96 7.83 -19.54
CA PRO A 9 -5.77 7.62 -18.35
C PRO A 9 -7.27 7.72 -18.66
N PHE A 10 -8.09 7.12 -17.80
CA PHE A 10 -9.55 7.24 -17.89
C PHE A 10 -10.04 8.29 -16.91
N GLN A 11 -10.96 9.15 -17.32
CA GLN A 11 -11.46 10.21 -16.45
C GLN A 11 -12.36 9.66 -15.34
N THR A 12 -12.36 10.30 -14.18
CA THR A 12 -13.31 10.04 -13.11
C THR A 12 -13.77 11.35 -12.46
N VAL A 13 -15.01 11.38 -11.97
CA VAL A 13 -15.53 12.47 -11.16
C VAL A 13 -16.29 11.97 -9.94
N VAL A 14 -16.33 12.81 -8.91
CA VAL A 14 -17.25 12.67 -7.79
C VAL A 14 -18.22 13.85 -7.84
N LEU A 15 -19.49 13.53 -7.96
CA LEU A 15 -20.59 14.48 -7.97
C LEU A 15 -21.30 14.42 -6.63
N GLN A 16 -21.70 15.56 -6.08
CA GLN A 16 -22.72 15.63 -5.04
C GLN A 16 -24.04 15.96 -5.70
N HIS A 17 -25.07 15.21 -5.35
CA HIS A 17 -26.41 15.39 -5.86
C HIS A 17 -27.33 15.76 -4.71
N ASP A 18 -27.75 17.03 -4.69
CA ASP A 18 -28.70 17.58 -3.73
C ASP A 18 -30.11 17.48 -4.32
N LEU A 19 -30.96 16.67 -3.70
CA LEU A 19 -32.34 16.45 -4.14
C LEU A 19 -33.28 17.53 -3.57
N PRO A 20 -34.42 17.79 -4.23
CA PRO A 20 -35.38 18.81 -3.76
C PRO A 20 -35.98 18.51 -2.38
N ASP A 21 -35.99 17.24 -1.95
CA ASP A 21 -36.44 16.83 -0.62
C ASP A 21 -35.42 17.15 0.50
N GLY A 22 -34.28 17.75 0.14
CA GLY A 22 -33.21 18.12 1.05
C GLY A 22 -32.23 16.97 1.35
N THR A 23 -32.42 15.80 0.76
CA THR A 23 -31.45 14.70 0.88
C THR A 23 -30.30 14.89 -0.10
N THR A 24 -29.14 14.39 0.28
CA THR A 24 -27.91 14.49 -0.51
C THR A 24 -27.22 13.14 -0.59
N HIS A 25 -26.64 12.83 -1.74
CA HIS A 25 -25.75 11.68 -1.91
C HIS A 25 -24.58 12.04 -2.83
N PHE A 26 -23.59 11.15 -2.91
CA PHE A 26 -22.50 11.29 -3.85
C PHE A 26 -22.60 10.22 -4.95
N ASP A 27 -22.31 10.62 -6.18
CA ASP A 27 -22.14 9.71 -7.30
C ASP A 27 -20.67 9.71 -7.73
N TRP A 28 -20.09 8.51 -7.81
CA TRP A 28 -18.75 8.29 -8.29
C TRP A 28 -18.82 7.70 -9.71
N LEU A 29 -18.36 8.47 -10.68
CA LEU A 29 -18.41 8.12 -12.10
C LEU A 29 -17.02 7.81 -12.64
N LEU A 30 -16.92 6.75 -13.44
CA LEU A 30 -15.68 6.26 -14.04
C LEU A 30 -15.86 6.10 -15.55
N ALA A 31 -14.99 6.75 -16.33
CA ALA A 31 -14.87 6.43 -17.74
C ALA A 31 -14.24 5.04 -17.93
N VAL A 32 -14.65 4.37 -19.01
CA VAL A 32 -14.17 3.02 -19.36
C VAL A 32 -13.24 3.01 -20.59
N ASP A 33 -12.93 4.20 -21.10
CA ASP A 33 -11.99 4.45 -22.18
C ASP A 33 -11.36 5.85 -22.02
N ALA A 34 -10.22 6.08 -22.68
CA ALA A 34 -9.43 7.30 -22.52
C ALA A 34 -10.09 8.55 -23.14
N LYS A 35 -10.98 8.37 -24.12
CA LYS A 35 -11.71 9.47 -24.76
C LYS A 35 -13.02 9.80 -24.05
N ALA A 36 -13.45 8.93 -23.12
CA ALA A 36 -14.77 8.98 -22.51
C ALA A 36 -15.88 9.06 -23.56
N GLU A 37 -15.88 8.14 -24.52
CA GLU A 37 -16.93 8.05 -25.54
C GLU A 37 -17.99 6.99 -25.18
N ASN A 38 -17.63 6.03 -24.31
CA ASN A 38 -18.53 4.97 -23.86
C ASN A 38 -19.24 5.33 -22.54
N PRO A 39 -20.40 4.70 -22.26
CA PRO A 39 -21.11 4.87 -21.00
C PRO A 39 -20.20 4.68 -19.77
N LEU A 40 -20.41 5.54 -18.77
CA LEU A 40 -19.63 5.61 -17.55
C LEU A 40 -20.15 4.57 -16.55
N LEU A 41 -19.24 3.85 -15.90
CA LEU A 41 -19.58 3.10 -14.70
C LEU A 41 -19.93 4.08 -13.58
N SER A 42 -21.00 3.78 -12.84
CA SER A 42 -21.58 4.68 -11.85
C SER A 42 -21.89 3.97 -10.55
N PHE A 43 -21.48 4.59 -9.45
CA PHE A 43 -21.78 4.13 -8.10
C PHE A 43 -22.33 5.28 -7.27
N ARG A 44 -23.39 5.00 -6.51
CA ARG A 44 -23.79 5.88 -5.42
C ARG A 44 -23.01 5.49 -4.17
N VAL A 45 -22.48 6.50 -3.49
CA VAL A 45 -21.62 6.32 -2.32
C VAL A 45 -22.04 7.28 -1.21
N SER A 46 -21.98 6.80 0.04
CA SER A 46 -22.32 7.61 1.22
C SER A 46 -21.23 8.62 1.57
N GLU A 47 -20.03 8.44 1.04
CA GLU A 47 -18.83 9.20 1.41
C GLU A 47 -17.97 9.50 0.20
N ARG A 48 -17.21 10.59 0.27
CA ARG A 48 -16.37 11.10 -0.81
C ARG A 48 -15.14 10.21 -1.04
N PRO A 49 -15.03 9.47 -2.16
CA PRO A 49 -13.87 8.60 -2.43
C PRO A 49 -12.54 9.38 -2.38
N ASP A 50 -12.50 10.58 -2.95
CA ASP A 50 -11.31 11.44 -3.00
C ASP A 50 -10.89 12.04 -1.65
N LYS A 51 -11.73 11.93 -0.62
CA LYS A 51 -11.46 12.41 0.74
C LYS A 51 -11.30 11.30 1.77
N LEU A 52 -11.44 10.03 1.37
CA LEU A 52 -11.21 8.90 2.27
C LEU A 52 -9.77 8.91 2.76
N ASN A 53 -9.59 8.96 4.08
CA ASN A 53 -8.31 9.01 4.78
C ASN A 53 -8.13 7.83 5.77
N GLU A 54 -9.06 6.88 5.76
CA GLU A 54 -9.05 5.68 6.60
C GLU A 54 -9.10 4.40 5.77
N ASN A 55 -8.38 3.36 6.21
CA ASN A 55 -8.41 2.04 5.61
C ASN A 55 -9.64 1.26 6.11
N ARG A 56 -10.79 1.48 5.48
CA ARG A 56 -12.02 0.73 5.74
C ARG A 56 -12.82 0.50 4.48
N TRP A 57 -13.67 -0.53 4.52
CA TRP A 57 -14.64 -0.81 3.48
C TRP A 57 -15.79 0.19 3.54
N VAL A 58 -16.16 0.70 2.37
CA VAL A 58 -17.29 1.60 2.13
C VAL A 58 -18.15 0.94 1.05
N GLU A 59 -19.46 0.96 1.22
CA GLU A 59 -20.40 0.36 0.28
C GLU A 59 -20.52 1.20 -1.00
N LEU A 60 -20.55 0.52 -2.14
CA LEU A 60 -20.88 1.06 -3.45
C LEU A 60 -22.25 0.51 -3.84
N ASP A 61 -23.23 1.40 -4.07
CA ASP A 61 -24.51 1.03 -4.69
C ASP A 61 -24.39 1.20 -6.21
N PRO A 62 -24.31 0.11 -7.01
CA PRO A 62 -24.17 0.22 -8.46
C PRO A 62 -25.40 0.88 -9.08
N ARG A 63 -25.16 1.86 -9.94
CA ARG A 63 -26.21 2.57 -10.68
C ARG A 63 -26.15 2.20 -12.16
N PRO A 64 -27.24 2.41 -12.91
CA PRO A 64 -27.19 2.33 -14.36
C PRO A 64 -26.07 3.21 -14.93
N ASP A 65 -25.47 2.75 -16.03
CA ASP A 65 -24.40 3.50 -16.67
C ASP A 65 -24.85 4.90 -17.04
N HIS A 66 -23.97 5.87 -16.80
CA HIS A 66 -24.23 7.26 -17.11
C HIS A 66 -23.67 7.62 -18.48
N ARG A 67 -24.23 8.66 -19.09
CA ARG A 67 -23.70 9.15 -20.36
C ARG A 67 -22.39 9.91 -20.14
N PRO A 68 -21.45 9.91 -21.09
CA PRO A 68 -20.15 10.54 -20.88
C PRO A 68 -20.18 12.03 -20.51
N GLU A 69 -21.19 12.77 -20.96
CA GLU A 69 -21.37 14.19 -20.62
C GLU A 69 -21.48 14.44 -19.10
N TYR A 70 -21.82 13.42 -18.31
CA TYR A 70 -21.88 13.53 -16.84
C TYR A 70 -20.52 13.76 -16.19
N LEU A 71 -19.40 13.48 -16.87
CA LEU A 71 -18.06 13.88 -16.40
C LEU A 71 -17.90 15.40 -16.29
N HIS A 72 -18.76 16.15 -16.99
CA HIS A 72 -18.67 17.61 -17.07
C HIS A 72 -19.89 18.33 -16.49
N LEU A 73 -20.90 17.57 -16.04
CA LEU A 73 -22.17 18.07 -15.53
C LEU A 73 -22.00 18.82 -14.20
N GLU A 74 -22.63 19.99 -14.10
CA GLU A 74 -22.68 20.84 -12.91
C GLU A 74 -23.87 21.79 -13.05
N GLY A 75 -24.58 22.09 -11.95
CA GLY A 75 -25.73 22.98 -11.91
C GLY A 75 -27.07 22.29 -11.66
N GLU A 76 -28.16 23.04 -11.84
CA GLU A 76 -29.53 22.54 -11.68
C GLU A 76 -29.88 21.54 -12.79
N LEU A 77 -30.53 20.45 -12.40
CA LEU A 77 -31.07 19.45 -13.32
C LEU A 77 -32.54 19.74 -13.62
N ASP A 78 -32.92 19.60 -14.88
CA ASP A 78 -34.32 19.76 -15.30
C ASP A 78 -35.26 18.81 -14.54
N GLY A 79 -36.49 19.26 -14.27
CA GLY A 79 -37.59 18.39 -13.85
C GLY A 79 -37.54 17.95 -12.39
N ASP A 80 -37.31 18.89 -11.46
CA ASP A 80 -37.28 18.63 -10.00
C ASP A 80 -36.31 17.50 -9.62
N ARG A 81 -35.21 17.39 -10.38
CA ARG A 81 -34.16 16.41 -10.11
C ARG A 81 -33.10 16.97 -9.19
N GLY A 82 -33.19 18.21 -8.74
CA GLY A 82 -32.24 18.82 -7.82
C GLY A 82 -31.00 19.40 -8.51
N THR A 83 -29.92 19.56 -7.76
CA THR A 83 -28.68 20.21 -8.21
C THR A 83 -27.51 19.25 -8.12
N VAL A 84 -26.64 19.29 -9.13
CA VAL A 84 -25.39 18.52 -9.14
C VAL A 84 -24.22 19.47 -8.99
N THR A 85 -23.37 19.20 -8.00
CA THR A 85 -22.10 19.89 -7.82
C THR A 85 -20.96 18.91 -8.05
N ARG A 86 -20.04 19.23 -8.96
CA ARG A 86 -18.83 18.41 -9.13
C ARG A 86 -17.82 18.77 -8.04
N LEU A 87 -17.53 17.81 -7.18
CA LEU A 87 -16.66 18.05 -6.04
C LEU A 87 -15.26 17.43 -6.17
N GLY A 88 -15.11 16.44 -7.05
CA GLY A 88 -13.84 15.78 -7.32
C GLY A 88 -13.71 15.47 -8.81
N LYS A 89 -12.49 15.61 -9.33
CA LYS A 89 -12.12 15.21 -10.69
C LYS A 89 -10.77 14.54 -10.65
N GLY A 90 -10.61 13.44 -11.37
CA GLY A 90 -9.37 12.69 -11.39
C GLY A 90 -9.17 11.88 -12.66
N ASN A 91 -8.07 11.13 -12.63
CA ASN A 91 -7.63 10.25 -13.70
C ASN A 91 -7.30 8.88 -13.11
N VAL A 92 -7.95 7.85 -13.62
CA VAL A 92 -7.63 6.45 -13.37
C VAL A 92 -6.47 6.06 -14.28
N PHE A 93 -5.37 5.64 -13.68
CA PHE A 93 -4.11 5.31 -14.36
C PHE A 93 -3.81 3.83 -14.42
N ILE A 94 -4.35 3.07 -13.47
CA ILE A 94 -4.31 1.61 -13.46
C ILE A 94 -5.73 1.14 -13.16
N TRP A 95 -6.18 0.15 -13.91
CA TRP A 95 -7.39 -0.60 -13.64
C TRP A 95 -7.06 -2.07 -13.91
N LYS A 96 -6.97 -2.85 -12.85
CA LYS A 96 -6.59 -4.26 -12.91
C LYS A 96 -7.69 -5.11 -12.32
N GLU A 97 -8.16 -6.09 -13.07
CA GLU A 97 -9.04 -7.12 -12.56
C GLU A 97 -8.28 -8.05 -11.62
N ILE A 98 -8.90 -8.35 -10.48
CA ILE A 98 -8.44 -9.30 -9.47
C ILE A 98 -9.55 -10.33 -9.24
N GLN A 99 -9.24 -11.42 -8.54
CA GLN A 99 -10.16 -12.54 -8.37
C GLN A 99 -11.54 -12.14 -7.82
N SER A 100 -11.60 -11.13 -6.95
CA SER A 100 -12.82 -10.67 -6.28
C SER A 100 -13.32 -9.30 -6.74
N GLY A 101 -12.71 -8.67 -7.76
CA GLY A 101 -13.08 -7.32 -8.20
C GLY A 101 -11.97 -6.58 -8.95
N TRP A 102 -11.65 -5.36 -8.53
CA TRP A 102 -10.66 -4.50 -9.19
C TRP A 102 -9.69 -3.83 -8.23
N ASN A 103 -8.47 -3.60 -8.70
CA ASN A 103 -7.56 -2.62 -8.12
C ASN A 103 -7.42 -1.43 -9.08
N MET A 104 -7.44 -0.23 -8.53
CA MET A 104 -7.38 1.01 -9.29
C MET A 104 -6.37 1.97 -8.68
N MET A 105 -5.63 2.70 -9.54
CA MET A 105 -4.82 3.84 -9.10
C MET A 105 -5.38 5.12 -9.69
N ILE A 106 -5.70 6.08 -8.84
CA ILE A 106 -6.39 7.33 -9.21
C ILE A 106 -5.60 8.52 -8.71
N ASP A 107 -5.31 9.48 -9.59
CA ASP A 107 -4.90 10.82 -9.20
C ASP A 107 -6.12 11.73 -9.20
N TRP A 108 -6.43 12.35 -8.06
CA TRP A 108 -7.53 13.31 -7.91
C TRP A 108 -7.13 14.76 -8.27
N GLY A 109 -6.11 14.92 -9.12
CA GLY A 109 -5.59 16.21 -9.55
C GLY A 109 -4.51 16.79 -8.63
N THR A 110 -4.01 16.01 -7.68
CA THR A 110 -2.96 16.42 -6.73
C THR A 110 -1.56 15.98 -7.17
N GLY A 111 -1.44 15.16 -8.22
CA GLY A 111 -0.18 14.52 -8.62
C GLY A 111 0.19 13.31 -7.75
N LEU A 112 -0.69 12.91 -6.82
CA LEU A 112 -0.49 11.76 -5.94
C LEU A 112 -1.45 10.65 -6.36
N LEU A 113 -0.89 9.49 -6.67
CA LEU A 113 -1.70 8.31 -6.96
C LEU A 113 -2.24 7.72 -5.66
N THR A 114 -3.55 7.56 -5.62
CA THR A 114 -4.26 6.88 -4.55
C THR A 114 -4.72 5.51 -5.05
N GLU A 115 -4.37 4.47 -4.31
CA GLU A 115 -4.78 3.10 -4.63
C GLU A 115 -6.13 2.78 -3.99
N TYR A 116 -6.99 2.13 -4.75
CA TYR A 116 -8.29 1.64 -4.33
C TYR A 116 -8.45 0.17 -4.68
N GLU A 117 -9.04 -0.58 -3.76
CA GLU A 117 -9.49 -1.93 -3.98
C GLU A 117 -11.00 -1.97 -3.93
N LEU A 118 -11.62 -2.52 -4.96
CA LEU A 118 -13.04 -2.76 -5.09
C LEU A 118 -13.25 -4.26 -5.10
N ILE A 119 -14.12 -4.79 -4.24
CA ILE A 119 -14.45 -6.21 -4.20
C ILE A 119 -15.96 -6.43 -4.14
N LYS A 120 -16.40 -7.52 -4.76
CA LYS A 120 -17.77 -8.02 -4.62
C LYS A 120 -17.83 -8.96 -3.42
N THR A 121 -18.67 -8.66 -2.44
CA THR A 121 -18.91 -9.49 -1.25
C THR A 121 -20.38 -9.89 -1.21
N GLY A 122 -20.69 -11.09 -1.69
CA GLY A 122 -22.07 -11.53 -1.86
C GLY A 122 -22.76 -10.69 -2.93
N ASP A 123 -23.85 -10.01 -2.54
CA ASP A 123 -24.60 -9.11 -3.41
C ASP A 123 -24.15 -7.65 -3.33
N SER A 124 -23.30 -7.29 -2.37
CA SER A 124 -22.77 -5.94 -2.22
C SER A 124 -21.46 -5.76 -2.98
N LEU A 125 -21.25 -4.55 -3.49
CA LEU A 125 -19.96 -4.08 -3.97
C LEU A 125 -19.40 -3.12 -2.90
N VAL A 126 -18.15 -3.32 -2.50
CA VAL A 126 -17.49 -2.45 -1.52
C VAL A 126 -16.15 -2.00 -2.06
N PHE A 127 -15.70 -0.83 -1.60
CA PHE A 127 -14.39 -0.30 -1.92
C PHE A 127 -13.66 0.17 -0.69
N ARG A 128 -12.34 0.23 -0.76
CA ARG A 128 -11.50 0.88 0.24
C ARG A 128 -10.34 1.59 -0.42
N ARG A 129 -9.85 2.63 0.23
CA ARG A 129 -8.54 3.20 -0.09
C ARG A 129 -7.46 2.33 0.56
N ILE A 130 -6.49 1.92 -0.25
CA ILE A 130 -5.27 1.28 0.26
C ILE A 130 -4.30 2.39 0.65
N PHE A 131 -3.90 2.39 1.92
CA PHE A 131 -2.85 3.27 2.41
C PHE A 131 -1.55 2.49 2.32
N GLU A 132 -0.68 2.89 1.41
CA GLU A 132 0.74 2.76 1.70
C GLU A 132 1.01 3.68 2.90
N ALA A 133 1.54 3.16 4.00
CA ALA A 133 2.00 3.96 5.12
C ALA A 133 3.17 4.86 4.68
N HIS A 134 2.86 5.95 3.98
CA HIS A 134 3.79 6.99 3.54
C HIS A 134 3.64 8.23 4.41
N SER A 135 3.94 8.12 5.71
CA SER A 135 4.42 9.31 6.41
C SER A 135 5.92 9.45 6.13
N GLN A 136 6.27 10.04 4.98
CA GLN A 136 7.62 10.58 4.74
C GLN A 136 7.72 11.98 5.35
N ASP A 137 7.51 12.11 6.66
CA ASP A 137 8.15 13.19 7.39
C ASP A 137 9.51 12.64 7.88
N PRO A 138 10.63 13.27 7.52
CA PRO A 138 11.92 12.84 8.05
C PRO A 138 11.86 12.95 9.59
N PRO A 139 12.29 11.92 10.33
CA PRO A 139 12.36 12.02 11.78
C PRO A 139 13.21 13.24 12.16
N PRO A 140 12.83 13.99 13.21
CA PRO A 140 13.59 15.16 13.64
C PRO A 140 15.07 14.74 13.84
N PRO A 141 16.03 15.57 13.41
CA PRO A 141 17.43 15.21 13.45
C PRO A 141 17.82 14.84 14.88
N LEU A 142 18.44 13.66 15.02
CA LEU A 142 18.93 13.20 16.31
C LEU A 142 19.85 14.26 16.93
N PRO A 143 19.72 14.56 18.23
CA PRO A 143 20.63 15.47 18.90
C PRO A 143 22.06 14.93 18.75
N LYS A 144 22.97 15.80 18.29
CA LYS A 144 24.39 15.44 18.08
C LYS A 144 24.95 14.85 19.38
N PRO A 145 25.62 13.67 19.33
CA PRO A 145 26.25 13.10 20.51
C PRO A 145 27.27 14.09 21.07
N LYS A 146 27.21 14.36 22.38
CA LYS A 146 28.30 15.05 23.07
C LYS A 146 29.51 14.12 23.05
N MET A 147 30.53 14.47 22.27
CA MET A 147 31.84 13.81 22.33
C MET A 147 32.39 13.95 23.75
N VAL A 148 32.48 12.83 24.47
CA VAL A 148 33.23 12.74 25.73
C VAL A 148 34.58 12.10 25.39
N GLY A 149 35.63 12.91 25.47
CA GLY A 149 37.01 12.56 25.83
C GLY A 149 37.72 11.47 25.02
N ASP A 150 38.74 11.88 24.27
CA ASP A 150 39.70 11.01 23.60
C ASP A 150 40.39 10.03 24.58
N VAL A 151 40.41 8.75 24.20
CA VAL A 151 41.30 7.74 24.81
C VAL A 151 42.62 7.77 24.02
N PRO A 152 43.80 7.92 24.68
CA PRO A 152 45.05 7.99 23.95
C PRO A 152 45.44 6.62 23.38
N VAL A 153 45.68 6.57 22.07
CA VAL A 153 46.28 5.42 21.38
C VAL A 153 47.81 5.55 21.47
N ASN A 154 48.44 4.61 22.17
CA ASN A 154 49.90 4.45 22.16
C ASN A 154 50.34 4.05 20.75
N LYS A 155 51.23 4.85 20.16
CA LYS A 155 51.94 4.52 18.93
C LYS A 155 53.17 3.72 19.31
N ASP A 156 53.19 2.43 18.99
CA ASP A 156 54.42 1.73 18.61
C ASP A 156 54.09 0.49 17.75
N ASP A 157 54.94 0.34 16.75
CA ASP A 157 55.31 -0.87 16.00
C ASP A 157 54.47 -1.41 14.82
N ASN A 158 55.10 -1.17 13.66
CA ASN A 158 55.33 -2.07 12.53
C ASN A 158 54.21 -2.35 11.52
N ALA A 159 54.34 -1.65 10.39
CA ALA A 159 53.72 -1.96 9.12
C ALA A 159 54.12 -3.35 8.62
N VAL A 160 53.14 -4.25 8.53
CA VAL A 160 53.16 -5.41 7.63
C VAL A 160 51.83 -5.43 6.88
N GLY A 161 51.90 -5.40 5.55
CA GLY A 161 50.75 -5.29 4.67
C GLY A 161 49.71 -6.38 4.91
N LEU A 162 48.44 -5.98 5.04
CA LEU A 162 47.32 -6.91 5.11
C LEU A 162 46.79 -7.21 3.70
N PRO A 163 46.76 -8.48 3.27
CA PRO A 163 46.15 -8.86 2.00
C PRO A 163 44.63 -8.62 2.09
N LYS A 164 44.07 -7.98 1.06
CA LYS A 164 42.62 -7.79 0.90
C LYS A 164 41.95 -9.15 0.68
N LYS A 165 41.61 -9.83 1.78
CA LYS A 165 40.69 -10.96 1.77
C LYS A 165 39.30 -10.39 2.11
N ILE A 166 38.46 -10.25 1.08
CA ILE A 166 37.02 -10.04 1.27
C ILE A 166 36.51 -11.33 1.89
N MET A 167 36.34 -11.34 3.21
CA MET A 167 35.63 -12.41 3.88
C MET A 167 34.15 -12.20 3.61
N ALA A 168 33.56 -13.18 2.92
CA ALA A 168 32.12 -13.35 2.85
C ALA A 168 31.56 -13.26 4.27
N PHE A 169 30.54 -12.42 4.47
CA PHE A 169 29.78 -12.36 5.72
C PHE A 169 28.88 -13.59 5.82
N GLY A 170 29.49 -14.74 6.07
CA GLY A 170 28.87 -15.94 6.59
C GLY A 170 29.66 -16.35 7.83
N ALA A 171 29.20 -15.93 9.00
CA ALA A 171 29.52 -16.54 10.29
C ALA A 171 28.70 -15.86 11.39
N ASP A 172 27.70 -16.59 11.88
CA ASP A 172 27.52 -16.84 13.31
C ASP A 172 27.66 -15.64 14.26
N LYS A 173 26.69 -14.73 14.21
CA LYS A 173 26.21 -14.14 15.46
C LYS A 173 24.88 -14.79 15.81
N LYS A 174 24.94 -15.76 16.73
CA LYS A 174 23.81 -16.13 17.57
C LYS A 174 23.37 -14.90 18.37
N GLU A 175 22.59 -14.01 17.76
CA GLU A 175 21.65 -13.22 18.54
C GLU A 175 20.47 -14.12 18.86
N ALA A 176 20.69 -14.98 19.86
CA ALA A 176 19.59 -15.55 20.61
C ALA A 176 18.90 -14.39 21.33
N THR A 177 17.98 -13.73 20.63
CA THR A 177 16.91 -12.99 21.29
C THR A 177 16.02 -14.05 21.91
N ALA A 178 16.41 -14.52 23.10
CA ALA A 178 15.63 -15.47 23.87
C ALA A 178 14.32 -14.79 24.24
N TRP A 179 13.31 -15.02 23.42
CA TRP A 179 11.95 -14.57 23.68
C TRP A 179 11.53 -15.06 25.06
N THR A 180 11.04 -14.14 25.90
CA THR A 180 10.69 -14.46 27.29
C THR A 180 9.41 -15.29 27.40
N ARG A 181 8.54 -15.24 26.39
CA ARG A 181 7.32 -16.03 26.32
C ARG A 181 7.57 -17.29 25.49
N GLN A 182 7.12 -18.43 25.98
CA GLN A 182 7.18 -19.67 25.22
C GLN A 182 6.17 -19.60 24.05
N PRO A 183 6.56 -20.02 22.84
CA PRO A 183 5.63 -20.23 21.73
C PRO A 183 4.56 -21.25 22.11
N ASN A 184 3.34 -21.04 21.62
CA ASN A 184 2.21 -21.95 21.79
C ASN A 184 1.83 -22.58 20.45
N THR A 185 1.58 -23.89 20.47
CA THR A 185 1.13 -24.69 19.32
C THR A 185 -0.40 -24.89 19.33
N THR A 186 -1.14 -23.79 19.52
CA THR A 186 -2.59 -23.80 19.70
C THR A 186 -3.38 -23.52 18.42
N GLY A 187 -2.72 -23.37 17.27
CA GLY A 187 -3.34 -22.98 15.99
C GLY A 187 -3.82 -21.53 15.91
N THR A 188 -3.85 -20.81 17.03
CA THR A 188 -4.29 -19.41 17.14
C THR A 188 -3.45 -18.65 18.17
N GLY A 189 -3.43 -17.31 18.05
CA GLY A 189 -2.73 -16.42 18.98
C GLY A 189 -1.21 -16.47 18.82
N ALA A 190 -0.69 -15.86 17.76
CA ALA A 190 0.75 -15.66 17.61
C ALA A 190 1.30 -14.83 18.77
N ILE A 191 2.42 -15.25 19.34
CA ILE A 191 3.05 -14.61 20.48
C ILE A 191 4.27 -13.81 20.02
N HIS A 192 4.90 -14.25 18.92
CA HIS A 192 6.10 -13.65 18.38
C HIS A 192 5.98 -13.36 16.90
N VAL A 193 6.85 -12.48 16.44
CA VAL A 193 6.98 -12.12 15.04
C VAL A 193 8.46 -12.02 14.69
N LYS A 194 8.83 -12.60 13.54
CA LYS A 194 10.15 -12.42 12.94
C LYS A 194 9.98 -11.75 11.58
N THR A 195 10.67 -10.63 11.40
CA THR A 195 10.70 -9.91 10.12
C THR A 195 11.91 -10.35 9.31
N PHE A 196 11.66 -10.73 8.07
CA PHE A 196 12.62 -10.95 7.01
C PHE A 196 12.44 -9.86 5.96
N HIS A 197 13.52 -9.44 5.31
CA HIS A 197 13.41 -8.52 4.21
C HIS A 197 14.43 -8.85 3.14
N SER A 198 14.12 -8.51 1.90
CA SER A 198 15.03 -8.76 0.79
C SER A 198 14.85 -7.75 -0.33
N LYS A 199 15.92 -7.51 -1.09
CA LYS A 199 15.85 -6.76 -2.33
C LYS A 199 14.97 -7.51 -3.33
N LEU A 200 14.37 -6.77 -4.26
CA LEU A 200 13.56 -7.35 -5.34
C LEU A 200 14.43 -7.87 -6.49
N THR A 201 15.34 -8.80 -6.18
CA THR A 201 16.22 -9.48 -7.14
C THR A 201 16.15 -10.98 -6.89
N ASP A 202 16.24 -11.80 -7.96
CA ASP A 202 16.06 -13.26 -7.88
C ASP A 202 16.93 -13.93 -6.79
N ASP A 203 18.25 -13.67 -6.82
CA ASP A 203 19.18 -14.22 -5.83
C ASP A 203 18.82 -13.86 -4.38
N ALA A 204 18.40 -12.62 -4.16
CA ALA A 204 18.05 -12.13 -2.82
C ALA A 204 16.71 -12.72 -2.33
N LEU A 205 15.77 -12.99 -3.23
CA LEU A 205 14.51 -13.66 -2.89
C LEU A 205 14.76 -15.12 -2.54
N ARG A 206 15.58 -15.83 -3.33
CA ARG A 206 15.97 -17.21 -3.00
C ARG A 206 16.69 -17.30 -1.65
N TYR A 207 17.55 -16.32 -1.36
CA TYR A 207 18.23 -16.24 -0.07
C TYR A 207 17.25 -16.03 1.10
N VAL A 208 16.20 -15.23 0.94
CA VAL A 208 15.22 -15.04 2.02
C VAL A 208 14.40 -16.30 2.27
N ASP A 209 14.08 -17.07 1.23
CA ASP A 209 13.41 -18.37 1.36
C ASP A 209 14.27 -19.35 2.18
N GLU A 210 15.57 -19.43 1.89
CA GLU A 210 16.53 -20.23 2.66
C GLU A 210 16.59 -19.78 4.12
N GLN A 211 16.66 -18.48 4.37
CA GLN A 211 16.70 -17.93 5.74
C GLN A 211 15.44 -18.23 6.55
N ILE A 212 14.26 -18.18 5.92
CA ILE A 212 12.99 -18.51 6.59
C ILE A 212 12.95 -19.99 6.92
N ASN A 213 13.26 -20.86 5.95
CA ASN A 213 13.24 -22.31 6.14
C ASN A 213 14.24 -22.75 7.21
N GLU A 214 15.50 -22.29 7.13
CA GLU A 214 16.50 -22.58 8.15
C GLU A 214 16.09 -22.11 9.54
N TRP A 215 15.40 -20.97 9.62
CA TRP A 215 14.93 -20.46 10.90
C TRP A 215 13.82 -21.36 11.48
N LEU A 216 12.86 -21.80 10.67
CA LEU A 216 11.80 -22.71 11.12
C LEU A 216 12.37 -24.08 11.49
N ASP A 217 13.30 -24.63 10.71
CA ASP A 217 13.97 -25.91 11.00
C ASP A 217 14.75 -25.89 12.32
N LYS A 218 15.35 -24.74 12.67
CA LYS A 218 16.07 -24.54 13.92
C LYS A 218 15.15 -24.34 15.13
N ASN A 219 13.86 -24.08 14.93
CA ASN A 219 12.88 -23.80 15.99
C ASN A 219 11.61 -24.65 15.77
N PRO A 220 11.69 -25.99 15.92
CA PRO A 220 10.56 -26.90 15.67
C PRO A 220 9.36 -26.67 16.60
N GLU A 221 9.53 -25.93 17.69
CA GLU A 221 8.45 -25.51 18.58
C GLU A 221 7.62 -24.34 18.05
N PHE A 222 8.05 -23.68 16.96
CA PHE A 222 7.33 -22.57 16.36
C PHE A 222 6.28 -23.08 15.39
N GLU A 223 5.01 -22.79 15.68
CA GLU A 223 3.90 -22.96 14.74
C GLU A 223 3.66 -21.65 14.01
N VAL A 224 3.85 -21.61 12.68
CA VAL A 224 3.51 -20.43 11.87
C VAL A 224 2.00 -20.28 11.78
N LYS A 225 1.46 -19.21 12.39
CA LYS A 225 0.03 -18.92 12.42
C LYS A 225 -0.40 -17.92 11.35
N LEU A 226 0.50 -17.01 11.00
CA LEU A 226 0.24 -15.96 10.03
C LEU A 226 1.56 -15.57 9.35
N ALA A 227 1.50 -15.32 8.05
CA ALA A 227 2.57 -14.66 7.32
C ALA A 227 1.98 -13.43 6.60
N THR A 228 2.66 -12.29 6.71
CA THR A 228 2.26 -11.05 6.03
C THR A 228 3.40 -10.56 5.16
N THR A 229 3.11 -10.18 3.92
CA THR A 229 4.08 -9.65 2.98
C THR A 229 3.67 -8.27 2.51
N THR A 230 4.64 -7.37 2.37
CA THR A 230 4.45 -6.06 1.74
C THR A 230 5.72 -5.70 0.98
N ILE A 231 5.57 -4.92 -0.09
CA ILE A 231 6.71 -4.23 -0.72
C ILE A 231 6.80 -2.85 -0.09
N GLY A 232 8.00 -2.43 0.31
CA GLY A 232 8.23 -1.14 0.96
C GLY A 232 9.63 -0.63 0.72
N THR A 233 9.85 0.67 0.98
CA THR A 233 11.20 1.25 0.89
C THR A 233 11.99 0.93 2.15
N PHE A 234 13.09 0.19 2.01
CA PHE A 234 14.00 -0.06 3.13
C PHE A 234 15.15 0.96 3.09
N THR A 235 15.44 1.60 4.22
CA THR A 235 16.49 2.63 4.29
C THR A 235 17.77 2.03 4.86
N GLY A 236 18.68 1.64 3.96
CA GLY A 236 20.07 1.32 4.28
C GLY A 236 21.00 2.47 3.91
N LYS A 237 22.15 2.15 3.30
CA LYS A 237 23.01 3.18 2.67
C LYS A 237 22.35 3.82 1.45
N VAL A 238 21.50 3.07 0.77
CA VAL A 238 20.69 3.50 -0.37
C VAL A 238 19.23 3.19 -0.03
N LYS A 239 18.31 4.06 -0.44
CA LYS A 239 16.87 3.79 -0.38
C LYS A 239 16.51 2.93 -1.58
N GLU A 240 16.02 1.73 -1.34
CA GLU A 240 15.66 0.78 -2.40
C GLU A 240 14.42 -0.05 -1.99
N PRO A 241 13.62 -0.51 -2.97
CA PRO A 241 12.43 -1.30 -2.69
C PRO A 241 12.81 -2.70 -2.22
N HIS A 242 12.20 -3.13 -1.13
CA HIS A 242 12.38 -4.45 -0.53
C HIS A 242 11.03 -5.15 -0.38
N LEU A 243 11.05 -6.47 -0.54
CA LEU A 243 10.06 -7.34 0.06
C LEU A 243 10.29 -7.33 1.58
N ILE A 244 9.23 -7.12 2.34
CA ILE A 244 9.19 -7.25 3.81
C ILE A 244 8.21 -8.38 4.11
N CYS A 245 8.71 -9.45 4.71
CA CYS A 245 7.94 -10.64 5.09
C CYS A 245 7.98 -10.78 6.61
N GLN A 246 6.82 -10.86 7.25
CA GLN A 246 6.72 -11.08 8.70
C GLN A 246 6.07 -12.44 8.94
N VAL A 247 6.77 -13.29 9.69
CA VAL A 247 6.30 -14.61 10.09
C VAL A 247 5.91 -14.55 11.56
N TRP A 248 4.65 -14.85 11.85
CA TRP A 248 4.04 -14.79 13.17
C TRP A 248 3.90 -16.21 13.73
N VAL A 249 4.51 -16.45 14.89
CA VAL A 249 4.58 -17.76 15.56
C VAL A 249 4.02 -17.71 16.97
#